data_AF-A0A1V5ZFZ7-F1
#
_entry.id   AF-A0A1V5ZFZ7-F1
#
_cell.length_a   1.000
_cell.length_b   1.000
_cell.length_c   1.000
_cell.angle_alpha   90.00
_cell.angle_beta   90.00
_cell.angle_gamma   90.00
#
_symmetry.space_group_name_H-M   'P 1'
#
loop_
_entity.id
_entity.type
_entity.pdbx_description
1 polymer ?
#
loop_
_entity_poly.entity_id
_entity_poly.type
_entity_poly.pdbx_seq_one_letter_code
_entity_poly.pdbx_strand_id
1 'polypeptide(L)'
;MRLKDSTFLMIDERIELAISRIWDYGVYDLNENDREEILLPVIRAQTRDALVNPHIRSFIDKLSVNPDEIPSLELVPWVPVTMFKEFDLATVPADDIVKILRSSGTTSQQTSKIPLDKVTIQNQNRSLSKILANYLGPKRLTFIVIDHPEINDPRNEFSARTAGVRGLSLYARKIIYLLKKEGDTLTVNPDALLEIEQLGKNTPVYLFGFTWIIWSVCIPYFRKHDICLNLSDATLFHGGGWKNLHKIAVGKDFFAIEIQKLFGIPSNRILDFYGMAEQTGIIFPDCECGFKHVPSCAKIIIRNIQTLKPCDIGERGLIEVMSILPVSYYGQALLTEDTGRIIGLDGCSCGRRGMFFEFLNRVERAEIRGCGDTFRMDHGR
;
A
#
# COMPACT_ATOMS: atom_id res chain seq x y z
N MET A 1 37.20 -30.31 -10.78
CA MET A 1 35.82 -30.80 -10.55
C MET A 1 35.40 -30.36 -9.16
N ARG A 2 34.91 -29.11 -9.02
CA ARG A 2 34.39 -28.59 -7.75
C ARG A 2 32.88 -28.64 -7.84
N LEU A 3 32.28 -29.42 -6.96
CA LEU A 3 30.84 -29.49 -6.74
C LEU A 3 30.34 -28.08 -6.44
N LYS A 4 29.36 -27.62 -7.24
CA LYS A 4 28.57 -26.45 -6.93
C LYS A 4 27.67 -26.84 -5.77
N ASP A 5 27.98 -26.32 -4.57
CA ASP A 5 27.02 -26.26 -3.47
C ASP A 5 25.84 -25.41 -3.94
N SER A 6 24.81 -26.12 -4.40
CA SER A 6 23.51 -25.61 -4.83
C SER A 6 22.55 -25.77 -3.65
N THR A 7 22.85 -25.04 -2.59
CA THR A 7 22.00 -24.91 -1.40
C THR A 7 21.59 -23.44 -1.27
N PHE A 8 21.07 -22.87 -2.35
CA PHE A 8 20.19 -21.71 -2.25
C PHE A 8 18.79 -22.27 -1.97
N LEU A 9 18.21 -21.84 -0.84
CA LEU A 9 16.90 -22.21 -0.35
C LEU A 9 15.87 -22.14 -1.50
N MET A 10 15.53 -23.30 -2.07
CA MET A 10 14.24 -23.43 -2.73
C MET A 10 13.21 -23.11 -1.66
N ILE A 11 12.37 -22.11 -1.89
CA ILE A 11 11.22 -21.83 -1.03
C ILE A 11 10.52 -23.17 -0.83
N ASP A 12 10.31 -23.57 0.42
CA ASP A 12 9.64 -24.84 0.73
C ASP A 12 8.33 -24.87 -0.07
N GLU A 13 8.13 -25.87 -0.94
CA GLU A 13 6.95 -25.97 -1.80
C GLU A 13 5.65 -25.86 -0.96
N ARG A 14 5.70 -26.21 0.33
CA ARG A 14 4.61 -26.02 1.29
C ARG A 14 4.27 -24.56 1.55
N ILE A 15 5.26 -23.67 1.60
CA ILE A 15 5.08 -22.21 1.80
C ILE A 15 4.45 -21.58 0.56
N GLU A 16 4.97 -21.86 -0.63
CA GLU A 16 4.38 -21.35 -1.88
C GLU A 16 2.93 -21.82 -2.02
N LEU A 17 2.67 -23.09 -1.69
CA LEU A 17 1.33 -23.66 -1.69
C LEU A 17 0.43 -22.95 -0.65
N ALA A 18 0.93 -22.67 0.55
CA ALA A 18 0.17 -21.95 1.58
C ALA A 18 -0.20 -20.53 1.13
N ILE A 19 0.75 -19.77 0.57
CA ILE A 19 0.51 -18.42 0.01
C ILE A 19 -0.51 -18.48 -1.14
N SER A 20 -0.41 -19.50 -2.01
CA SER A 20 -1.34 -19.70 -3.10
C SER A 20 -2.76 -20.02 -2.61
N ARG A 21 -2.89 -20.84 -1.56
CA ARG A 21 -4.17 -21.33 -1.02
C ARG A 21 -4.82 -20.39 0.00
N ILE A 22 -4.16 -19.32 0.43
CA ILE A 22 -4.75 -18.33 1.37
C ILE A 22 -6.09 -17.76 0.86
N TRP A 23 -6.29 -17.74 -0.46
CA TRP A 23 -7.49 -17.24 -1.10
C TRP A 23 -8.66 -18.24 -1.12
N ASP A 24 -8.42 -19.50 -0.76
CA ASP A 24 -9.47 -20.52 -0.62
C ASP A 24 -10.40 -20.18 0.56
N TYR A 25 -9.89 -19.42 1.55
CA TYR A 25 -10.66 -18.95 2.69
C TYR A 25 -11.54 -17.74 2.38
N GLY A 26 -11.32 -17.04 1.26
CA GLY A 26 -11.93 -15.73 0.98
C GLY A 26 -10.95 -14.58 1.20
N VAL A 27 -11.37 -13.34 0.89
CA VAL A 27 -10.50 -12.16 0.99
C VAL A 27 -10.53 -11.55 2.38
N TYR A 28 -11.70 -11.54 3.03
CA TYR A 28 -11.94 -10.86 4.30
C TYR A 28 -12.77 -11.77 5.23
N ASP A 29 -12.41 -13.04 5.28
CA ASP A 29 -13.26 -14.11 5.81
C ASP A 29 -12.62 -14.83 6.99
N LEU A 30 -11.37 -14.49 7.32
CA LEU A 30 -10.65 -15.01 8.49
C LEU A 30 -10.97 -14.17 9.73
N ASN A 31 -11.31 -14.84 10.85
CA ASN A 31 -11.21 -14.21 12.16
C ASN A 31 -9.73 -14.16 12.62
N GLU A 32 -9.46 -13.56 13.77
CA GLU A 32 -8.08 -13.40 14.26
C GLU A 32 -7.40 -14.72 14.67
N ASN A 33 -8.16 -15.72 15.16
CA ASN A 33 -7.60 -17.03 15.54
C ASN A 33 -7.20 -17.84 14.29
N ASP A 34 -8.09 -17.93 13.30
CA ASP A 34 -7.83 -18.61 12.03
C ASP A 34 -6.63 -17.94 11.32
N ARG A 35 -6.57 -16.61 11.35
CA ARG A 35 -5.44 -15.83 10.82
C ARG A 35 -4.13 -16.17 11.52
N GLU A 36 -4.12 -16.25 12.84
CA GLU A 36 -2.96 -16.64 13.64
C GLU A 36 -2.45 -18.02 13.22
N GLU A 37 -3.35 -19.01 13.19
CA GLU A 37 -3.03 -20.40 12.85
C GLU A 37 -2.48 -20.54 11.43
N ILE A 38 -3.04 -19.80 10.47
CA ILE A 38 -2.64 -19.90 9.05
C ILE A 38 -1.36 -19.12 8.76
N LEU A 39 -1.22 -17.90 9.28
CA LEU A 39 -0.12 -17.01 8.91
C LEU A 39 1.15 -17.30 9.70
N LEU A 40 1.06 -17.65 10.98
CA LEU A 40 2.24 -17.78 11.86
C LEU A 40 3.26 -18.80 11.32
N PRO A 41 2.89 -20.02 10.89
CA PRO A 41 3.86 -20.98 10.36
C PRO A 41 4.59 -20.47 9.10
N VAL A 42 3.88 -19.78 8.22
CA VAL A 42 4.44 -19.18 7.00
C VAL A 42 5.41 -18.06 7.37
N ILE A 43 5.01 -17.18 8.29
CA ILE A 43 5.83 -16.05 8.73
C ILE A 43 7.08 -16.53 9.46
N ARG A 44 7.01 -17.52 10.35
CA ARG A 44 8.20 -18.10 10.99
C ARG A 44 9.24 -18.56 9.96
N ALA A 45 8.78 -19.29 8.94
CA ALA A 45 9.66 -19.78 7.89
C ALA A 45 10.26 -18.63 7.06
N GLN A 46 9.45 -17.65 6.66
CA GLN A 46 9.93 -16.48 5.92
C GLN A 46 10.90 -15.62 6.75
N THR A 47 10.65 -15.45 8.05
CA THR A 47 11.55 -14.76 8.98
C THR A 47 12.89 -15.48 9.09
N ARG A 48 12.89 -16.82 9.13
CA ARG A 48 14.12 -17.63 9.10
C ARG A 48 14.87 -17.47 7.78
N ASP A 49 14.18 -17.55 6.65
CA ASP A 49 14.79 -17.41 5.32
C ASP A 49 15.40 -16.01 5.12
N ALA A 50 14.76 -14.98 5.68
CA ALA A 50 15.25 -13.61 5.63
C ALA A 50 16.58 -13.38 6.40
N LEU A 51 16.99 -14.30 7.29
CA LEU A 51 18.28 -14.23 7.97
C LEU A 51 19.48 -14.37 7.02
N VAL A 52 19.28 -14.76 5.76
CA VAL A 52 20.34 -14.68 4.73
C VAL A 52 20.83 -13.25 4.52
N ASN A 53 19.95 -12.25 4.73
CA ASN A 53 20.34 -10.84 4.66
C ASN A 53 21.07 -10.41 5.97
N PRO A 54 22.29 -9.84 5.88
CA PRO A 54 23.08 -9.52 7.06
C PRO A 54 22.48 -8.41 7.94
N HIS A 55 21.74 -7.46 7.35
CA HIS A 55 21.08 -6.39 8.10
C HIS A 55 19.89 -6.92 8.90
N ILE A 56 19.08 -7.79 8.29
CA ILE A 56 17.96 -8.46 8.96
C ILE A 56 18.47 -9.39 10.05
N ARG A 57 19.50 -10.20 9.75
CA ARG A 57 20.14 -11.08 10.74
C ARG A 57 20.64 -10.28 11.95
N SER A 58 21.43 -9.23 11.72
CA SER A 58 21.95 -8.40 12.80
C SER A 58 20.85 -7.77 13.65
N PHE A 59 19.72 -7.40 13.04
CA PHE A 59 18.57 -6.87 13.75
C PHE A 59 17.88 -7.94 14.62
N ILE A 60 17.58 -9.12 14.06
CA ILE A 60 16.90 -10.21 14.76
C ILE A 60 17.79 -10.80 15.88
N ASP A 61 19.09 -10.97 15.65
CA ASP A 61 20.04 -11.46 16.66
C ASP A 61 20.07 -10.55 17.89
N LYS A 62 20.02 -9.22 17.69
CA LYS A 62 19.96 -8.24 18.80
C LYS A 62 18.67 -8.35 19.61
N LEU A 63 17.58 -8.79 19.00
CA LEU A 63 16.32 -9.05 19.70
C LEU A 63 16.32 -10.42 20.40
N SER A 64 17.34 -11.26 20.16
CA SER A 64 17.44 -12.62 20.72
C SER A 64 16.21 -13.49 20.40
N VAL A 65 15.65 -13.30 19.20
CA VAL A 65 14.47 -14.05 18.74
C VAL A 65 14.90 -15.22 17.88
N ASN A 66 14.46 -16.43 18.24
CA ASN A 66 14.52 -17.60 17.37
C ASN A 66 13.24 -17.65 16.50
N PRO A 67 13.35 -17.54 15.15
CA PRO A 67 12.18 -17.56 14.27
C PRO A 67 11.27 -18.79 14.44
N ASP A 68 11.83 -19.95 14.74
CA ASP A 68 11.06 -21.20 14.87
C ASP A 68 10.24 -21.26 16.16
N GLU A 69 10.56 -20.41 17.15
CA GLU A 69 9.95 -20.39 18.49
C GLU A 69 9.00 -19.20 18.72
N ILE A 70 8.81 -18.31 17.73
CA ILE A 70 7.94 -17.12 17.85
C ILE A 70 6.50 -17.56 18.18
N PRO A 71 5.96 -17.35 19.39
CA PRO A 71 4.74 -18.03 19.81
C PRO A 71 3.46 -17.39 19.24
N SER A 72 3.54 -16.15 18.74
CA SER A 72 2.42 -15.44 18.13
C SER A 72 2.85 -14.38 17.11
N LEU A 73 1.94 -13.97 16.22
CA LEU A 73 2.14 -12.94 15.20
C LEU A 73 2.57 -11.60 15.83
N GLU A 74 2.03 -11.25 17.00
CA GLU A 74 2.39 -10.01 17.70
C GLU A 74 3.83 -9.95 18.20
N LEU A 75 4.47 -11.12 18.34
CA LEU A 75 5.85 -11.28 18.77
C LEU A 75 6.82 -11.52 17.60
N VAL A 76 6.33 -11.49 16.35
CA VAL A 76 7.21 -11.47 15.17
C VAL A 76 8.04 -10.18 15.20
N PRO A 77 9.37 -10.25 14.99
CA PRO A 77 10.22 -9.07 15.06
C PRO A 77 9.92 -8.11 13.90
N TRP A 78 9.28 -6.99 14.19
CA TRP A 78 9.05 -5.94 13.20
C TRP A 78 10.34 -5.19 12.88
N VAL A 79 10.48 -4.74 11.64
CA VAL A 79 11.53 -3.78 11.25
C VAL A 79 10.91 -2.41 10.95
N PRO A 80 11.56 -1.29 11.31
CA PRO A 80 11.11 0.02 10.88
C PRO A 80 11.11 0.12 9.34
N VAL A 81 10.04 0.64 8.75
CA VAL A 81 9.96 0.87 7.29
C VAL A 81 11.10 1.75 6.74
N THR A 82 11.74 2.53 7.61
CA THR A 82 12.91 3.36 7.26
C THR A 82 14.14 2.55 6.87
N MET A 83 14.24 1.28 7.28
CA MET A 83 15.37 0.42 6.89
C MET A 83 15.47 0.23 5.37
N PHE A 84 14.35 0.27 4.63
CA PHE A 84 14.34 0.20 3.17
C PHE A 84 14.97 1.42 2.49
N LYS A 85 15.16 2.52 3.21
CA LYS A 85 15.90 3.69 2.72
C LYS A 85 17.39 3.48 2.91
N GLU A 86 17.78 2.97 4.07
CA GLU A 86 19.17 2.89 4.52
C GLU A 86 19.93 1.66 4.01
N PHE A 87 19.24 0.53 3.82
CA PHE A 87 19.84 -0.76 3.54
C PHE A 87 19.26 -1.44 2.29
N ASP A 88 20.06 -2.33 1.68
CA ASP A 88 19.53 -3.31 0.75
C ASP A 88 19.00 -4.51 1.53
N LEU A 89 17.68 -4.70 1.49
CA LEU A 89 16.97 -5.71 2.25
C LEU A 89 16.58 -6.93 1.39
N ALA A 90 17.24 -7.14 0.24
CA ALA A 90 17.03 -8.33 -0.57
C ALA A 90 17.37 -9.61 0.22
N THR A 91 16.51 -10.62 0.10
CA THR A 91 16.69 -11.97 0.69
C THR A 91 16.94 -13.04 -0.37
N VAL A 92 17.13 -12.63 -1.62
CA VAL A 92 17.45 -13.49 -2.77
C VAL A 92 18.67 -12.93 -3.52
N PRO A 93 19.37 -13.74 -4.33
CA PRO A 93 20.46 -13.28 -5.20
C PRO A 93 20.07 -12.07 -6.07
N ALA A 94 21.03 -11.20 -6.34
CA ALA A 94 20.82 -10.04 -7.20
C ALA A 94 20.33 -10.41 -8.62
N ASP A 95 20.78 -11.54 -9.15
CA ASP A 95 20.39 -12.04 -10.48
C ASP A 95 18.91 -12.49 -10.53
N ASP A 96 18.30 -12.78 -9.38
CA ASP A 96 16.88 -13.16 -9.28
C ASP A 96 15.96 -11.93 -9.14
N ILE A 97 16.53 -10.75 -8.88
CA ILE A 97 15.78 -9.50 -8.80
C ILE A 97 15.44 -9.01 -10.21
N VAL A 98 14.15 -9.09 -10.53
CA VAL A 98 13.60 -8.63 -11.82
C VAL A 98 13.39 -7.12 -11.81
N LYS A 99 13.11 -6.53 -10.65
CA LYS A 99 12.76 -5.11 -10.55
C LYS A 99 13.04 -4.54 -9.17
N ILE A 100 13.34 -3.24 -9.11
CA ILE A 100 13.36 -2.48 -7.85
C ILE A 100 12.22 -1.47 -7.89
N LEU A 101 11.28 -1.59 -6.96
CA LEU A 101 10.24 -0.60 -6.71
C LEU A 101 10.79 0.47 -5.76
N ARG A 102 10.45 1.73 -6.03
CA ARG A 102 10.85 2.86 -5.20
C ARG A 102 9.65 3.61 -4.65
N SER A 103 9.73 4.02 -3.39
CA SER A 103 8.72 4.88 -2.79
C SER A 103 8.69 6.25 -3.48
N SER A 104 7.54 6.92 -3.49
CA SER A 104 7.49 8.31 -3.94
C SER A 104 8.37 9.20 -3.04
N GLY A 105 9.19 10.05 -3.65
CA GLY A 105 10.14 10.91 -2.95
C GLY A 105 9.44 11.81 -1.92
N THR A 106 9.72 11.58 -0.64
CA THR A 106 9.59 12.63 0.38
C THR A 106 10.75 13.61 0.19
N THR A 107 10.64 14.84 0.70
CA THR A 107 11.66 15.91 0.57
C THR A 107 13.09 15.52 1.00
N SER A 108 13.27 14.35 1.62
CA SER A 108 14.54 13.66 1.86
C SER A 108 15.09 13.01 0.58
N GLN A 109 16.37 13.21 0.27
CA GLN A 109 17.02 12.69 -0.95
C GLN A 109 17.00 11.15 -1.14
N GLN A 110 16.64 10.36 -0.11
CA GLN A 110 16.65 8.90 -0.16
C GLN A 110 15.23 8.30 -0.15
N THR A 111 14.90 7.55 -1.21
CA THR A 111 13.67 6.76 -1.36
C THR A 111 13.88 5.32 -0.88
N SER A 112 12.81 4.69 -0.41
CA SER A 112 12.82 3.27 -0.09
C SER A 112 13.10 2.46 -1.37
N LYS A 113 13.89 1.39 -1.28
CA LYS A 113 14.16 0.45 -2.37
C LYS A 113 13.61 -0.92 -2.00
N ILE A 114 12.68 -1.43 -2.81
CA ILE A 114 12.01 -2.70 -2.58
C ILE A 114 12.42 -3.66 -3.72
N PRO A 115 13.26 -4.67 -3.45
CA PRO A 115 13.72 -5.60 -4.47
C PRO A 115 12.63 -6.65 -4.73
N LEU A 116 12.27 -6.83 -6.00
CA LEU A 116 11.17 -7.69 -6.44
C LEU A 116 11.70 -8.79 -7.37
N ASP A 117 11.54 -10.04 -6.93
CA ASP A 117 11.70 -11.22 -7.78
C ASP A 117 10.38 -11.57 -8.49
N LYS A 118 10.42 -12.60 -9.34
CA LYS A 118 9.24 -13.03 -10.09
C LYS A 118 8.12 -13.58 -9.19
N VAL A 119 8.46 -14.35 -8.15
CA VAL A 119 7.48 -14.99 -7.26
C VAL A 119 6.77 -13.92 -6.42
N THR A 120 7.51 -12.97 -5.84
CA THR A 120 6.92 -11.84 -5.11
C THR A 120 5.96 -11.04 -6.00
N ILE A 121 6.35 -10.70 -7.23
CA ILE A 121 5.46 -9.96 -8.16
C ILE A 121 4.16 -10.76 -8.43
N GLN A 122 4.25 -12.07 -8.62
CA GLN A 122 3.08 -12.93 -8.85
C GLN A 122 2.15 -12.96 -7.63
N ASN A 123 2.70 -13.13 -6.43
CA ASN A 123 1.94 -13.12 -5.17
C ASN A 123 1.24 -11.77 -4.96
N GLN A 124 1.96 -10.67 -5.17
CA GLN A 124 1.45 -9.31 -5.03
C GLN A 124 0.34 -9.00 -6.03
N ASN A 125 0.52 -9.37 -7.30
CA ASN A 125 -0.51 -9.18 -8.34
C ASN A 125 -1.75 -10.01 -8.02
N ARG A 126 -1.59 -11.29 -7.62
CA ARG A 126 -2.71 -12.15 -7.25
C ARG A 126 -3.49 -11.59 -6.06
N SER A 127 -2.79 -11.09 -5.05
CA SER A 127 -3.42 -10.46 -3.87
C SER A 127 -4.21 -9.21 -4.24
N LEU A 128 -3.57 -8.26 -4.92
CA LEU A 128 -4.21 -7.04 -5.38
C LEU A 128 -5.44 -7.38 -6.24
N SER A 129 -5.30 -8.39 -7.10
CA SER A 129 -6.39 -8.91 -7.90
C SER A 129 -7.59 -9.37 -7.06
N LYS A 130 -7.36 -10.20 -6.06
CA LYS A 130 -8.43 -10.71 -5.19
C LYS A 130 -9.11 -9.60 -4.40
N ILE A 131 -8.32 -8.64 -3.88
CA ILE A 131 -8.83 -7.47 -3.18
C ILE A 131 -9.72 -6.63 -4.10
N LEU A 132 -9.22 -6.24 -5.29
CA LEU A 132 -9.98 -5.42 -6.23
C LEU A 132 -11.27 -6.12 -6.69
N ALA A 133 -11.21 -7.42 -6.99
CA ALA A 133 -12.40 -8.18 -7.39
C ALA A 133 -13.47 -8.23 -6.28
N ASN A 134 -13.09 -8.13 -4.99
CA ASN A 134 -14.05 -8.07 -3.89
C ASN A 134 -14.84 -6.76 -3.87
N TYR A 135 -14.24 -5.63 -4.27
CA TYR A 135 -14.92 -4.32 -4.28
C TYR A 135 -15.53 -3.96 -5.63
N LEU A 136 -14.84 -4.32 -6.72
CA LEU A 136 -15.24 -3.98 -8.09
C LEU A 136 -16.10 -5.08 -8.72
N GLY A 137 -16.05 -6.30 -8.18
CA GLY A 137 -16.65 -7.46 -8.80
C GLY A 137 -15.76 -8.09 -9.88
N PRO A 138 -16.21 -9.20 -10.49
CA PRO A 138 -15.38 -10.02 -11.38
C PRO A 138 -15.25 -9.48 -12.81
N LYS A 139 -16.02 -8.46 -13.18
CA LYS A 139 -16.09 -7.96 -14.57
C LYS A 139 -14.94 -7.02 -14.87
N ARG A 140 -14.29 -7.25 -16.01
CA ARG A 140 -13.34 -6.29 -16.61
C ARG A 140 -14.12 -5.22 -17.36
N LEU A 141 -14.01 -3.98 -16.91
CA LEU A 141 -14.74 -2.82 -17.47
C LEU A 141 -13.78 -1.82 -18.11
N THR A 142 -14.32 -0.75 -18.68
CA THR A 142 -13.52 0.43 -19.02
C THR A 142 -12.95 1.01 -17.73
N PHE A 143 -11.65 1.27 -17.73
CA PHE A 143 -10.92 1.79 -16.61
C PHE A 143 -10.31 3.14 -16.95
N ILE A 144 -10.77 4.18 -16.27
CA ILE A 144 -10.28 5.54 -16.45
C ILE A 144 -9.17 5.76 -15.43
N VAL A 145 -7.95 5.83 -15.92
CA VAL A 145 -6.78 6.17 -15.12
C VAL A 145 -6.66 7.69 -15.10
N ILE A 146 -6.75 8.29 -13.91
CA ILE A 146 -6.54 9.72 -13.67
C ILE A 146 -5.03 9.98 -13.55
N ASP A 147 -4.37 9.73 -14.67
CA ASP A 147 -2.94 9.85 -14.89
C ASP A 147 -2.68 9.97 -16.40
N HIS A 148 -1.41 10.06 -16.80
CA HIS A 148 -0.97 10.14 -18.18
C HIS A 148 -0.36 8.81 -18.66
N PRO A 149 -0.42 8.47 -19.97
CA PRO A 149 0.03 7.17 -20.47
C PRO A 149 1.54 6.92 -20.27
N GLU A 150 2.37 7.97 -20.34
CA GLU A 150 3.83 7.84 -20.19
C GLU A 150 4.26 7.38 -18.78
N ILE A 151 3.38 7.36 -17.78
CA ILE A 151 3.72 6.76 -16.46
C ILE A 151 4.14 5.29 -16.59
N ASN A 152 3.70 4.63 -17.66
CA ASN A 152 4.04 3.25 -17.97
C ASN A 152 5.31 3.07 -18.79
N ASP A 153 6.02 4.14 -19.17
CA ASP A 153 7.28 4.02 -19.89
C ASP A 153 8.26 3.14 -19.09
N PRO A 154 8.77 2.04 -19.65
CA PRO A 154 9.70 1.16 -18.94
C PRO A 154 11.03 1.83 -18.56
N ARG A 155 11.38 2.96 -19.19
CA ARG A 155 12.56 3.77 -18.86
C ARG A 155 12.37 4.61 -17.59
N ASN A 156 11.12 4.87 -17.20
CA ASN A 156 10.82 5.60 -15.98
C ASN A 156 11.09 4.72 -14.75
N GLU A 157 11.52 5.36 -13.68
CA GLU A 157 11.68 4.70 -12.39
C GLU A 157 10.35 4.06 -11.95
N PHE A 158 10.42 2.81 -11.50
CA PHE A 158 9.22 2.12 -11.04
C PHE A 158 8.84 2.62 -9.65
N SER A 159 7.96 3.61 -9.64
CA SER A 159 7.45 4.24 -8.43
C SER A 159 6.21 3.54 -7.90
N ALA A 160 5.86 3.80 -6.64
CA ALA A 160 4.55 3.44 -6.06
C ALA A 160 3.37 3.92 -6.92
N ARG A 161 3.50 5.08 -7.59
CA ARG A 161 2.49 5.63 -8.51
C ARG A 161 2.30 4.72 -9.72
N THR A 162 3.41 4.33 -10.35
CA THR A 162 3.42 3.40 -11.48
C THR A 162 2.95 2.00 -11.07
N ALA A 163 3.34 1.51 -9.89
CA ALA A 163 2.89 0.22 -9.36
C ALA A 163 1.37 0.20 -9.16
N GLY A 164 0.80 1.25 -8.57
CA GLY A 164 -0.65 1.41 -8.43
C GLY A 164 -1.36 1.37 -9.79
N VAL A 165 -0.98 2.25 -10.72
CA VAL A 165 -1.60 2.31 -12.06
C VAL A 165 -1.52 0.96 -12.78
N ARG A 166 -0.33 0.32 -12.79
CA ARG A 166 -0.14 -0.97 -13.47
C ARG A 166 -0.90 -2.11 -12.80
N GLY A 167 -0.89 -2.18 -11.47
CA GLY A 167 -1.57 -3.23 -10.72
C GLY A 167 -3.07 -3.22 -10.97
N LEU A 168 -3.70 -2.04 -10.92
CA LEU A 168 -5.13 -1.94 -11.22
C LEU A 168 -5.46 -2.11 -12.71
N SER A 169 -4.54 -1.74 -13.62
CA SER A 169 -4.75 -1.90 -15.08
C SER A 169 -4.96 -3.35 -15.52
N LEU A 170 -4.56 -4.33 -14.71
CA LEU A 170 -4.83 -5.76 -14.95
C LEU A 170 -6.35 -6.06 -15.02
N TYR A 171 -7.19 -5.22 -14.42
CA TYR A 171 -8.65 -5.33 -14.40
C TYR A 171 -9.35 -4.60 -15.57
N ALA A 172 -8.61 -3.85 -16.37
CA ALA A 172 -9.18 -3.08 -17.45
C ALA A 172 -9.48 -3.96 -18.67
N ARG A 173 -10.67 -3.80 -19.26
CA ARG A 173 -10.95 -4.23 -20.65
C ARG A 173 -10.42 -3.20 -21.64
N LYS A 174 -10.57 -1.92 -21.28
CA LYS A 174 -10.09 -0.74 -22.02
C LYS A 174 -9.54 0.24 -20.99
N ILE A 175 -8.43 0.90 -21.31
CA ILE A 175 -7.85 1.93 -20.45
C ILE A 175 -8.01 3.28 -21.14
N ILE A 176 -8.51 4.27 -20.40
CA ILE A 176 -8.56 5.68 -20.83
C ILE A 176 -7.69 6.47 -19.85
N TYR A 177 -6.72 7.22 -20.35
CA TYR A 177 -5.91 8.12 -19.52
C TYR A 177 -6.51 9.52 -19.57
N LEU A 178 -7.12 9.95 -18.46
CA LEU A 178 -7.80 11.25 -18.37
C LEU A 178 -6.82 12.44 -18.43
N LEU A 179 -5.54 12.22 -18.10
CA LEU A 179 -4.54 13.27 -18.12
C LEU A 179 -3.54 13.05 -19.25
N LYS A 180 -2.88 14.15 -19.62
CA LYS A 180 -1.71 14.17 -20.48
C LYS A 180 -0.61 15.02 -19.84
N LYS A 181 0.61 14.84 -20.30
CA LYS A 181 1.72 15.73 -19.96
C LYS A 181 1.80 16.90 -20.94
N GLU A 182 2.04 18.08 -20.40
CA GLU A 182 2.45 19.27 -21.13
C GLU A 182 3.74 19.79 -20.49
N GLY A 183 4.88 19.41 -21.08
CA GLY A 183 6.20 19.55 -20.45
C GLY A 183 6.28 18.75 -19.14
N ASP A 184 6.64 19.43 -18.07
CA ASP A 184 6.73 18.84 -16.71
C ASP A 184 5.40 18.91 -15.93
N THR A 185 4.33 19.42 -16.54
CA THR A 185 3.02 19.58 -15.88
C THR A 185 2.01 18.56 -16.38
N LEU A 186 1.01 18.28 -15.54
CA LEU A 186 -0.14 17.44 -15.89
C LEU A 186 -1.34 18.33 -16.13
N THR A 187 -2.09 18.01 -17.18
CA THR A 187 -3.38 18.64 -17.48
C THR A 187 -4.37 17.61 -17.98
N VAL A 188 -5.65 17.95 -18.01
CA VAL A 188 -6.71 17.08 -18.54
C VAL A 188 -6.51 16.92 -20.05
N ASN A 189 -6.64 15.69 -20.53
CA ASN A 189 -6.61 15.36 -21.94
C ASN A 189 -8.02 15.55 -22.55
N PRO A 190 -8.24 16.54 -23.45
CA PRO A 190 -9.55 16.79 -24.03
C PRO A 190 -10.12 15.60 -24.82
N ASP A 191 -9.26 14.85 -25.52
CA ASP A 191 -9.72 13.69 -26.30
C ASP A 191 -10.24 12.57 -25.38
N ALA A 192 -9.54 12.34 -24.28
CA ALA A 192 -9.98 11.38 -23.27
C ALA A 192 -11.27 11.84 -22.57
N LEU A 193 -11.41 13.15 -22.32
CA LEU A 193 -12.63 13.71 -21.75
C LEU A 193 -13.83 13.47 -22.66
N LEU A 194 -13.70 13.77 -23.95
CA LEU A 194 -14.74 13.52 -24.96
C LEU A 194 -15.09 12.03 -25.03
N GLU A 195 -14.08 11.15 -24.98
CA GLU A 195 -14.30 9.71 -24.97
C GLU A 195 -15.11 9.26 -23.74
N ILE A 196 -14.82 9.82 -22.56
CA ILE A 196 -15.52 9.53 -21.30
C ILE A 196 -16.97 10.01 -21.36
N GLU A 197 -17.21 11.20 -21.90
CA GLU A 197 -18.57 11.75 -22.08
C GLU A 197 -19.43 10.88 -23.00
N GLN A 198 -18.81 10.23 -24.00
CA GLN A 198 -19.49 9.33 -24.94
C GLN A 198 -19.83 7.95 -24.36
N LEU A 199 -19.29 7.57 -23.19
CA LEU A 199 -19.59 6.27 -22.58
C LEU A 199 -21.07 6.13 -22.20
N GLY A 200 -21.78 7.23 -21.94
CA GLY A 200 -23.18 7.22 -21.52
C GLY A 200 -23.36 7.10 -19.99
N LYS A 201 -24.45 7.68 -19.49
CA LYS A 201 -24.73 7.94 -18.06
C LYS A 201 -24.72 6.70 -17.15
N ASN A 202 -25.11 5.55 -17.70
CA ASN A 202 -25.30 4.29 -16.96
C ASN A 202 -24.29 3.22 -17.38
N THR A 203 -23.15 3.65 -17.92
CA THR A 203 -22.08 2.72 -18.30
C THR A 203 -21.19 2.50 -17.10
N PRO A 204 -21.13 1.27 -16.55
CA PRO A 204 -20.31 1.00 -15.39
C PRO A 204 -18.84 1.08 -15.79
N VAL A 205 -18.09 1.92 -15.07
CA VAL A 205 -16.65 2.10 -15.25
C VAL A 205 -15.95 2.17 -13.92
N TYR A 206 -14.66 1.87 -13.93
CA TYR A 206 -13.79 2.09 -12.78
C TYR A 206 -12.95 3.34 -13.04
N LEU A 207 -12.61 4.05 -11.97
CA LEU A 207 -11.64 5.13 -11.99
C LEU A 207 -10.54 4.83 -10.98
N PHE A 208 -9.31 5.20 -11.33
CA PHE A 208 -8.21 5.18 -10.38
C PHE A 208 -7.34 6.41 -10.50
N GLY A 209 -7.01 7.03 -9.37
CA GLY A 209 -6.10 8.17 -9.32
C GLY A 209 -5.56 8.42 -7.93
N PHE A 210 -4.45 9.14 -7.85
CA PHE A 210 -3.95 9.61 -6.57
C PHE A 210 -4.76 10.81 -6.11
N THR A 211 -5.17 10.83 -4.83
CA THR A 211 -6.06 11.87 -4.29
C THR A 211 -5.55 13.27 -4.58
N TRP A 212 -4.24 13.49 -4.40
CA TRP A 212 -3.62 14.79 -4.67
C TRP A 212 -3.68 15.20 -6.14
N ILE A 213 -3.55 14.28 -7.11
CA ILE A 213 -3.61 14.59 -8.55
C ILE A 213 -5.04 14.97 -8.92
N ILE A 214 -6.00 14.17 -8.49
CA ILE A 214 -7.43 14.44 -8.75
C ILE A 214 -7.78 15.82 -8.22
N TRP A 215 -7.32 16.13 -7.00
CA TRP A 215 -7.59 17.41 -6.36
C TRP A 215 -6.83 18.59 -6.98
N SER A 216 -5.54 18.46 -7.28
CA SER A 216 -4.73 19.60 -7.73
C SER A 216 -4.80 19.83 -9.24
N VAL A 217 -5.23 18.84 -10.03
CA VAL A 217 -5.28 18.91 -11.49
C VAL A 217 -6.72 18.89 -11.99
N CYS A 218 -7.47 17.81 -11.72
CA CYS A 218 -8.78 17.62 -12.31
C CYS A 218 -9.82 18.61 -11.79
N ILE A 219 -9.95 18.75 -10.47
CA ILE A 219 -10.99 19.62 -9.87
C ILE A 219 -10.82 21.08 -10.32
N PRO A 220 -9.63 21.70 -10.28
CA PRO A 220 -9.42 23.06 -10.80
C PRO A 220 -9.72 23.18 -12.29
N TYR A 221 -9.30 22.21 -13.10
CA TYR A 221 -9.57 22.21 -14.53
C TYR A 221 -11.08 22.15 -14.79
N PHE A 222 -11.79 21.23 -14.15
CA PHE A 222 -13.22 21.03 -14.38
C PHE A 222 -14.02 22.26 -13.96
N ARG A 223 -13.67 22.89 -12.83
CA ARG A 223 -14.28 24.16 -12.39
C ARG A 223 -14.00 25.32 -13.35
N LYS A 224 -12.76 25.45 -13.83
CA LYS A 224 -12.38 26.54 -14.76
C LYS A 224 -13.10 26.44 -16.11
N HIS A 225 -13.40 25.21 -16.54
CA HIS A 225 -13.98 24.93 -17.85
C HIS A 225 -15.47 24.53 -17.78
N ASP A 226 -16.11 24.69 -16.60
CA ASP A 226 -17.51 24.32 -16.35
C ASP A 226 -17.88 22.88 -16.78
N ILE A 227 -16.94 21.94 -16.58
CA ILE A 227 -17.10 20.53 -16.93
C ILE A 227 -17.76 19.79 -15.77
N CYS A 228 -18.81 19.02 -16.10
CA CYS A 228 -19.42 18.05 -15.20
C CYS A 228 -19.63 16.74 -15.96
N LEU A 229 -18.97 15.67 -15.51
CA LEU A 229 -19.20 14.33 -16.02
C LEU A 229 -20.41 13.70 -15.35
N ASN A 230 -20.93 12.65 -15.98
CA ASN A 230 -22.09 11.92 -15.48
C ASN A 230 -21.78 10.43 -15.32
N LEU A 231 -20.91 10.12 -14.34
CA LEU A 231 -20.41 8.79 -14.07
C LEU A 231 -21.15 8.12 -12.90
N SER A 232 -22.48 8.12 -12.96
CA SER A 232 -23.33 7.68 -11.84
C SER A 232 -23.20 6.19 -11.49
N ASP A 233 -22.80 5.35 -12.46
CA ASP A 233 -22.51 3.92 -12.25
C ASP A 233 -21.03 3.61 -12.06
N ALA A 234 -20.19 4.64 -11.87
CA ALA A 234 -18.76 4.45 -11.71
C ALA A 234 -18.33 4.20 -10.27
N THR A 235 -17.14 3.63 -10.10
CA THR A 235 -16.47 3.48 -8.80
C THR A 235 -15.08 4.07 -8.88
N LEU A 236 -14.79 5.04 -8.01
CA LEU A 236 -13.49 5.69 -7.91
C LEU A 236 -12.68 5.04 -6.80
N PHE A 237 -11.58 4.39 -7.17
CA PHE A 237 -10.52 4.00 -6.25
C PHE A 237 -9.46 5.09 -6.19
N HIS A 238 -9.16 5.61 -5.00
CA HIS A 238 -8.11 6.60 -4.86
C HIS A 238 -7.31 6.43 -3.58
N GLY A 239 -6.11 6.96 -3.57
CA GLY A 239 -5.25 6.86 -2.39
C GLY A 239 -4.01 7.75 -2.52
N GLY A 240 -3.33 7.94 -1.39
CA GLY A 240 -2.09 8.70 -1.30
C GLY A 240 -2.22 10.20 -1.48
N GLY A 241 -1.22 10.94 -0.98
CA GLY A 241 -1.11 12.40 -1.16
C GLY A 241 -1.97 13.26 -0.24
N TRP A 242 -2.72 12.67 0.71
CA TRP A 242 -3.49 13.40 1.72
C TRP A 242 -2.66 14.40 2.51
N LYS A 243 -1.36 14.13 2.74
CA LYS A 243 -0.43 15.07 3.40
C LYS A 243 -0.39 16.46 2.76
N ASN A 244 -0.46 16.54 1.43
CA ASN A 244 -0.44 17.82 0.72
C ASN A 244 -1.81 18.52 0.77
N LEU A 245 -2.89 17.74 0.90
CA LEU A 245 -4.27 18.23 0.94
C LEU A 245 -4.68 18.73 2.34
N HIS A 246 -4.20 18.09 3.40
CA HIS A 246 -4.43 18.57 4.77
C HIS A 246 -3.81 19.96 5.02
N LYS A 247 -2.70 20.28 4.36
CA LYS A 247 -2.10 21.64 4.40
C LYS A 247 -3.02 22.73 3.85
N ILE A 248 -3.99 22.35 3.02
CA ILE A 248 -5.01 23.25 2.47
C ILE A 248 -6.42 22.91 2.99
N ALA A 249 -6.50 22.24 4.16
CA ALA A 249 -7.73 21.92 4.89
C ALA A 249 -8.77 21.09 4.11
N VAL A 250 -8.32 20.22 3.19
CA VAL A 250 -9.20 19.33 2.44
C VAL A 250 -9.32 17.98 3.15
N GLY A 251 -10.52 17.69 3.66
CA GLY A 251 -10.88 16.40 4.26
C GLY A 251 -11.58 15.44 3.29
N LYS A 252 -11.79 14.19 3.74
CA LYS A 252 -12.46 13.14 2.97
C LYS A 252 -13.86 13.55 2.49
N ASP A 253 -14.66 14.13 3.38
CA ASP A 253 -16.04 14.52 3.06
C ASP A 253 -16.09 15.59 1.97
N PHE A 254 -15.23 16.61 2.07
CA PHE A 254 -15.18 17.67 1.08
C PHE A 254 -14.65 17.16 -0.28
N PHE A 255 -13.67 16.27 -0.26
CA PHE A 255 -13.22 15.57 -1.47
C PHE A 255 -14.38 14.81 -2.12
N ALA A 256 -15.13 14.02 -1.35
CA ALA A 256 -16.25 13.24 -1.86
C ALA A 256 -17.37 14.12 -2.44
N ILE A 257 -17.69 15.26 -1.82
CA ILE A 257 -18.66 16.24 -2.32
C ILE A 257 -18.24 16.78 -3.69
N GLU A 258 -16.97 17.16 -3.86
CA GLU A 258 -16.48 17.70 -5.13
C GLU A 258 -16.43 16.65 -6.23
N ILE A 259 -16.05 15.42 -5.91
CA ILE A 259 -16.11 14.32 -6.86
C ILE A 259 -17.56 14.02 -7.27
N GLN A 260 -18.50 13.98 -6.32
CA GLN A 260 -19.91 13.80 -6.64
C GLN A 260 -20.42 14.91 -7.56
N LYS A 261 -20.06 16.16 -7.27
CA LYS A 261 -20.48 17.32 -8.06
C LYS A 261 -19.92 17.32 -9.48
N LEU A 262 -18.61 17.07 -9.64
CA LEU A 262 -17.90 17.26 -10.91
C LEU A 262 -17.81 15.99 -11.75
N PHE A 263 -17.79 14.81 -11.12
CA PHE A 263 -17.73 13.53 -11.82
C PHE A 263 -19.09 12.81 -11.85
N GLY A 264 -20.04 13.18 -10.98
CA GLY A 264 -21.33 12.51 -10.86
C GLY A 264 -21.28 11.17 -10.11
N ILE A 265 -20.17 10.86 -9.42
CA ILE A 265 -19.96 9.59 -8.73
C ILE A 265 -20.62 9.63 -7.34
N PRO A 266 -21.47 8.65 -6.98
CA PRO A 266 -22.06 8.56 -5.64
C PRO A 266 -20.98 8.43 -4.55
N SER A 267 -21.17 9.07 -3.40
CA SER A 267 -20.17 9.10 -2.31
C SER A 267 -19.81 7.71 -1.79
N ASN A 268 -20.77 6.79 -1.74
CA ASN A 268 -20.57 5.39 -1.36
C ASN A 268 -19.78 4.56 -2.40
N ARG A 269 -19.44 5.14 -3.55
CA ARG A 269 -18.59 4.53 -4.59
C ARG A 269 -17.26 5.28 -4.76
N ILE A 270 -16.92 6.16 -3.82
CA ILE A 270 -15.62 6.84 -3.72
C ILE A 270 -14.85 6.13 -2.61
N LEU A 271 -13.89 5.29 -3.01
CA LEU A 271 -13.20 4.36 -2.13
C LEU A 271 -11.74 4.81 -1.95
N ASP A 272 -11.46 5.40 -0.79
CA ASP A 272 -10.10 5.73 -0.35
C ASP A 272 -9.41 4.47 0.16
N PHE A 273 -8.14 4.25 -0.19
CA PHE A 273 -7.36 3.12 0.32
C PHE A 273 -6.06 3.56 1.00
N TYR A 274 -5.67 2.79 2.01
CA TYR A 274 -4.34 2.85 2.60
C TYR A 274 -3.44 1.77 1.96
N GLY A 275 -2.17 2.10 1.75
CA GLY A 275 -1.18 1.21 1.15
C GLY A 275 0.20 1.86 1.08
N MET A 276 1.23 1.06 0.84
CA MET A 276 2.63 1.51 0.82
C MET A 276 3.47 0.69 -0.15
N ALA A 277 4.62 1.22 -0.56
CA ALA A 277 5.49 0.56 -1.52
C ALA A 277 6.10 -0.73 -0.94
N GLU A 278 6.42 -0.69 0.36
CA GLU A 278 7.02 -1.76 1.15
C GLU A 278 6.09 -2.97 1.32
N GLN A 279 4.77 -2.79 1.13
CA GLN A 279 3.74 -3.83 1.22
C GLN A 279 2.90 -3.88 -0.05
N THR A 280 3.55 -3.80 -1.21
CA THR A 280 2.86 -3.91 -2.50
C THR A 280 2.06 -5.21 -2.58
N GLY A 281 0.92 -5.18 -3.28
CA GLY A 281 0.00 -6.31 -3.36
C GLY A 281 -1.06 -6.34 -2.25
N ILE A 282 -0.85 -5.59 -1.16
CA ILE A 282 -1.86 -5.37 -0.13
C ILE A 282 -2.27 -3.90 -0.14
N ILE A 283 -3.58 -3.68 -0.21
CA ILE A 283 -4.20 -2.37 0.01
C ILE A 283 -5.37 -2.56 0.97
N PHE A 284 -5.73 -1.48 1.65
CA PHE A 284 -6.81 -1.43 2.63
C PHE A 284 -7.83 -0.36 2.22
N PRO A 285 -8.75 -0.67 1.28
CA PRO A 285 -9.82 0.21 0.88
C PRO A 285 -10.81 0.42 2.03
N ASP A 286 -11.46 1.57 2.04
CA ASP A 286 -12.63 1.81 2.88
C ASP A 286 -13.77 0.88 2.44
N CYS A 287 -14.39 0.20 3.40
CA CYS A 287 -15.66 -0.47 3.20
C CYS A 287 -16.81 0.55 3.18
N GLU A 288 -18.02 0.05 3.00
CA GLU A 288 -19.27 0.81 2.95
C GLU A 288 -19.53 1.59 4.26
N CYS A 289 -18.88 1.20 5.36
CA CYS A 289 -18.95 1.85 6.67
C CYS A 289 -17.80 2.84 6.92
N GLY A 290 -16.89 3.03 5.97
CA GLY A 290 -15.73 3.91 6.09
C GLY A 290 -14.53 3.31 6.85
N PHE A 291 -14.56 2.02 7.18
CA PHE A 291 -13.46 1.32 7.86
C PHE A 291 -12.62 0.47 6.92
N LYS A 292 -11.38 0.21 7.32
CA LYS A 292 -10.42 -0.60 6.56
C LYS A 292 -10.37 -2.02 7.09
N HIS A 293 -10.49 -3.00 6.20
CA HIS A 293 -10.43 -4.42 6.55
C HIS A 293 -9.10 -5.04 6.15
N VAL A 294 -8.62 -5.98 6.96
CA VAL A 294 -7.34 -6.67 6.74
C VAL A 294 -7.57 -7.91 5.87
N PRO A 295 -6.93 -8.05 4.69
CA PRO A 295 -7.12 -9.21 3.84
C PRO A 295 -6.47 -10.47 4.41
N SER A 296 -6.93 -11.64 3.99
CA SER A 296 -6.51 -12.95 4.54
C SER A 296 -4.99 -13.20 4.51
N CYS A 297 -4.25 -12.60 3.59
CA CYS A 297 -2.79 -12.73 3.48
C CYS A 297 -1.99 -11.75 4.35
N ALA A 298 -2.65 -10.97 5.19
CA ALA A 298 -2.05 -9.88 5.95
C ALA A 298 -2.51 -9.88 7.42
N LYS A 299 -1.77 -9.15 8.24
CA LYS A 299 -2.15 -8.79 9.61
C LYS A 299 -1.80 -7.32 9.85
N ILE A 300 -2.65 -6.65 10.63
CA ILE A 300 -2.39 -5.33 11.19
C ILE A 300 -2.26 -5.46 12.70
N ILE A 301 -1.29 -4.76 13.27
CA ILE A 301 -1.18 -4.55 14.71
C ILE A 301 -1.07 -3.05 14.94
N ILE A 302 -1.89 -2.51 15.83
CA ILE A 302 -1.72 -1.13 16.30
C ILE A 302 -0.83 -1.18 17.53
N ARG A 303 0.32 -0.51 17.49
CA ARG A 303 1.29 -0.50 18.59
C ARG A 303 1.30 0.84 19.30
N ASN A 304 1.27 0.81 20.63
CA ASN A 304 1.40 2.00 21.44
C ASN A 304 2.71 2.74 21.09
N ILE A 305 2.62 4.06 20.88
CA ILE A 305 3.74 4.86 20.36
C ILE A 305 4.94 4.88 21.32
N GLN A 306 4.69 4.74 22.63
CA GLN A 306 5.74 4.80 23.66
C GLN A 306 6.30 3.43 24.01
N THR A 307 5.43 2.43 24.15
CA THR A 307 5.83 1.09 24.64
C THR A 307 6.02 0.06 23.54
N LEU A 308 5.51 0.33 22.33
CA LEU A 308 5.47 -0.57 21.18
C LEU A 308 4.75 -1.92 21.44
N LYS A 309 4.02 -2.01 22.55
CA LYS A 309 3.08 -3.11 22.82
C LYS A 309 1.81 -2.93 21.99
N PRO A 310 1.10 -4.02 21.63
CA PRO A 310 -0.21 -3.93 21.00
C PRO A 310 -1.18 -3.05 21.81
N CYS A 311 -2.00 -2.29 21.10
CA CYS A 311 -3.05 -1.43 21.63
C CYS A 311 -4.38 -2.17 21.74
N ASP A 312 -5.20 -1.73 22.69
CA ASP A 312 -6.60 -2.17 22.81
C ASP A 312 -7.50 -1.50 21.75
N ILE A 313 -8.74 -2.00 21.63
CA ILE A 313 -9.74 -1.42 20.72
C ILE A 313 -9.99 0.05 21.07
N GLY A 314 -9.99 0.91 20.04
CA GLY A 314 -10.20 2.36 20.16
C GLY A 314 -8.93 3.15 20.46
N GLU A 315 -7.85 2.51 20.90
CA GLU A 315 -6.59 3.20 21.20
C GLU A 315 -5.82 3.56 19.93
N ARG A 316 -5.18 4.73 19.96
CA ARG A 316 -4.32 5.21 18.88
C ARG A 316 -2.90 4.70 19.05
N GLY A 317 -2.34 4.15 17.98
CA GLY A 317 -0.94 3.70 17.93
C GLY A 317 -0.35 3.77 16.54
N LEU A 318 0.92 3.36 16.41
CA LEU A 318 1.59 3.12 15.14
C LEU A 318 0.99 1.89 14.46
N ILE A 319 0.84 1.95 13.15
CA ILE A 319 0.41 0.80 12.35
C ILE A 319 1.63 -0.07 12.08
N GLU A 320 1.58 -1.33 12.47
CA GLU A 320 2.43 -2.39 11.93
C GLU A 320 1.65 -3.15 10.86
N VAL A 321 2.30 -3.37 9.72
CA VAL A 321 1.76 -4.16 8.60
C VAL A 321 2.59 -5.41 8.40
N MET A 322 1.90 -6.55 8.39
CA MET A 322 2.46 -7.88 8.17
C MET A 322 1.87 -8.49 6.89
N SER A 323 2.68 -9.29 6.18
CA SER A 323 2.30 -9.91 4.91
C SER A 323 3.05 -11.22 4.68
N ILE A 324 2.37 -12.21 4.12
CA ILE A 324 3.02 -13.45 3.63
C ILE A 324 3.42 -13.38 2.15
N LEU A 325 3.12 -12.28 1.44
CA LEU A 325 3.33 -12.19 0.00
C LEU A 325 4.80 -12.09 -0.44
N PRO A 326 5.68 -11.30 0.22
CA PRO A 326 7.04 -11.09 -0.26
C PRO A 326 7.97 -12.23 0.17
N VAL A 327 8.75 -12.71 -0.79
CA VAL A 327 9.81 -13.72 -0.60
C VAL A 327 11.19 -13.20 -1.01
N SER A 328 11.26 -12.06 -1.70
CA SER A 328 12.51 -11.41 -2.12
C SER A 328 13.05 -10.34 -1.16
N TYR A 329 12.30 -10.03 -0.09
CA TYR A 329 12.72 -9.14 0.98
C TYR A 329 11.93 -9.43 2.27
N TYR A 330 12.41 -8.92 3.41
CA TYR A 330 11.68 -9.03 4.67
C TYR A 330 10.47 -8.09 4.71
N GLY A 331 9.27 -8.62 4.49
CA GLY A 331 7.99 -7.90 4.56
C GLY A 331 7.00 -8.49 5.58
N GLN A 332 7.48 -9.42 6.41
CA GLN A 332 6.65 -10.19 7.33
C GLN A 332 6.14 -9.36 8.50
N ALA A 333 6.89 -8.34 8.93
CA ALA A 333 6.46 -7.40 9.96
C ALA A 333 7.17 -6.05 9.77
N LEU A 334 6.40 -5.02 9.38
CA LEU A 334 6.92 -3.68 9.12
C LEU A 334 6.24 -2.66 10.01
N LEU A 335 7.00 -2.05 10.92
CA LEU A 335 6.51 -0.94 11.75
C LEU A 335 6.58 0.36 10.95
N THR A 336 5.42 0.98 10.75
CA THR A 336 5.28 2.18 9.93
C THR A 336 5.44 3.45 10.76
N GLU A 337 5.46 4.59 10.08
CA GLU A 337 5.34 5.91 10.70
C GLU A 337 3.90 6.44 10.66
N ASP A 338 2.94 5.57 10.32
CA ASP A 338 1.52 5.90 10.22
C ASP A 338 0.80 5.51 11.51
N THR A 339 -0.20 6.29 11.90
CA THR A 339 -1.04 6.01 13.08
C THR A 339 -2.43 5.58 12.68
N GLY A 340 -2.97 4.67 13.45
CA GLY A 340 -4.32 4.15 13.30
C GLY A 340 -4.90 3.73 14.65
N ARG A 341 -6.11 3.21 14.61
CA ARG A 341 -6.78 2.58 15.75
C ARG A 341 -7.62 1.40 15.30
N ILE A 342 -7.71 0.39 16.15
CA ILE A 342 -8.62 -0.74 15.94
C ILE A 342 -10.03 -0.25 16.24
N ILE A 343 -10.97 -0.52 15.33
CA ILE A 343 -12.38 -0.18 15.54
C ILE A 343 -13.13 -1.39 16.10
N GLY A 344 -12.80 -2.59 15.62
CA GLY A 344 -13.37 -3.82 16.15
C GLY A 344 -12.71 -5.08 15.58
N LEU A 345 -13.13 -6.21 16.13
CA LEU A 345 -12.79 -7.56 15.71
C LEU A 345 -14.10 -8.27 15.37
N ASP A 346 -14.31 -8.58 14.10
CA ASP A 346 -15.62 -9.04 13.58
C ASP A 346 -16.77 -8.04 13.85
N GLY A 347 -17.94 -8.26 13.23
CA GLY A 347 -19.14 -7.46 13.52
C GLY A 347 -19.22 -6.10 12.83
N CYS A 348 -18.35 -5.80 11.87
CA CYS A 348 -18.59 -4.69 10.95
C CYS A 348 -19.88 -4.93 10.16
N SER A 349 -20.75 -3.92 10.02
CA SER A 349 -22.03 -4.06 9.30
C SER A 349 -21.88 -4.38 7.82
N CYS A 350 -20.68 -4.25 7.24
CA CYS A 350 -20.40 -4.71 5.88
C CYS A 350 -20.27 -6.25 5.76
N GLY A 351 -20.23 -6.98 6.88
CA GLY A 351 -20.17 -8.45 6.92
C GLY A 351 -18.77 -9.06 6.77
N ARG A 352 -17.74 -8.25 6.50
CA ARG A 352 -16.34 -8.70 6.47
C ARG A 352 -15.85 -9.07 7.88
N ARG A 353 -15.10 -10.17 7.98
CA ARG A 353 -14.58 -10.75 9.22
C ARG A 353 -13.20 -10.22 9.61
N GLY A 354 -12.80 -10.53 10.85
CA GLY A 354 -11.52 -10.20 11.44
C GLY A 354 -11.41 -8.73 11.86
N MET A 355 -10.17 -8.28 12.08
CA MET A 355 -9.91 -6.90 12.46
C MET A 355 -10.31 -5.91 11.36
N PHE A 356 -10.94 -4.81 11.78
CA PHE A 356 -11.09 -3.60 10.99
C PHE A 356 -10.63 -2.37 11.77
N PHE A 357 -10.02 -1.44 11.05
CA PHE A 357 -9.27 -0.32 11.64
C PHE A 357 -9.51 0.97 10.87
N GLU A 358 -9.09 2.06 11.48
CA GLU A 358 -9.07 3.39 10.87
C GLU A 358 -7.62 3.86 10.74
N PHE A 359 -7.27 4.37 9.56
CA PHE A 359 -6.04 5.15 9.37
C PHE A 359 -6.31 6.59 9.79
N LEU A 360 -5.43 7.17 10.62
CA LEU A 360 -5.60 8.53 11.14
C LEU A 360 -4.68 9.52 10.42
N ASN A 361 -3.37 9.38 10.61
CA ASN A 361 -2.38 10.26 10.00
C ASN A 361 -0.98 9.65 10.05
N ARG A 362 -0.05 10.23 9.31
CA ARG A 362 1.39 9.95 9.46
C ARG A 362 1.95 10.79 10.59
N VAL A 363 2.78 10.19 11.45
CA VAL A 363 3.52 10.91 12.49
C VAL A 363 4.41 11.94 11.81
N GLU A 364 4.21 13.21 12.15
CA GLU A 364 5.14 14.25 11.74
C GLU A 364 6.44 14.05 12.53
N ARG A 365 7.54 13.75 11.82
CA ARG A 365 8.85 13.96 12.40
C ARG A 365 8.94 15.47 12.69
N ALA A 366 9.15 15.84 13.94
CA ALA A 366 9.71 17.15 14.22
C ALA A 366 11.01 17.21 13.41
N GLU A 367 11.05 18.03 12.36
CA GLU A 367 12.34 18.46 11.85
C GLU A 367 13.08 18.99 13.07
N ILE A 368 14.25 18.43 13.35
CA ILE A 368 15.20 19.08 14.25
C ILE A 368 15.55 20.38 13.52
N ARG A 369 14.70 21.40 13.69
CA ARG A 369 15.09 22.78 13.50
C ARG A 369 16.17 22.94 14.55
N GLY A 370 17.41 22.85 14.11
CA GLY A 370 18.54 23.28 14.91
C GLY A 370 18.25 24.72 15.31
N CYS A 371 17.70 24.91 16.50
CA CYS A 371 18.00 26.09 17.28
C CYS A 371 19.50 25.98 17.56
N GLY A 372 20.29 26.52 16.63
CA GLY A 372 21.55 27.11 17.00
C GLY A 372 21.24 28.16 18.06
N ASP A 373 21.64 27.86 19.29
CA ASP A 373 22.24 28.80 20.25
C ASP A 373 22.16 28.18 21.65
N THR A 374 23.16 27.38 21.98
CA THR A 374 23.56 27.16 23.37
C THR A 374 25.09 27.12 23.43
N PHE A 375 25.65 28.30 23.69
CA PHE A 375 26.91 28.59 24.38
C PHE A 375 28.07 27.61 24.17
N ARG A 376 28.91 27.93 23.17
CA ARG A 376 30.32 27.53 23.20
C ARG A 376 31.06 28.64 23.93
N MET A 377 31.38 28.42 25.21
CA MET A 377 32.23 29.32 25.98
C MET A 377 33.62 29.36 25.35
N ASP A 378 34.08 30.56 25.02
CA ASP A 378 35.48 30.85 24.78
C ASP A 378 36.28 30.44 26.01
N HIS A 379 37.25 29.55 25.83
CA HIS A 379 38.38 29.44 26.73
C HIS A 379 39.61 29.89 25.96
N GLY A 380 39.83 31.20 26.00
CA GLY A 380 41.14 31.76 25.71
C GLY A 380 42.14 31.31 26.77
N ARG A 381 43.21 30.66 26.32
CA ARG A 381 44.61 31.05 26.52
C ARG A 381 45.51 30.17 25.69
#